data_AF-A0A8A3PM19-F1
#
_entry.id   AF-A0A8A3PM19-F1
#
_cell.length_a   1.000
_cell.length_b   1.000
_cell.length_c   1.000
_cell.angle_alpha   90.00
_cell.angle_beta   90.00
_cell.angle_gamma   90.00
#
_symmetry.space_group_name_H-M   'P 1'
#
loop_
_entity.id
_entity.type
_entity.pdbx_description
1 polymer ?
#
loop_
_entity_poly.entity_id
_entity_poly.type
_entity_poly.pdbx_seq_one_letter_code
_entity_poly.pdbx_strand_id
1 'polypeptide(L)'
;MSGTLAAGAPESHAGALPVRSFSATSALSDRTDEGEAVPSENPTDTAELLAERLRAWKHAVGYLEDFIGAVEKGHRQQSKEYEKVLKTIANPLREGHHFQQELGGIAGLFEGMRTNVQGLINSHLETEKNIKGTVLPILDRLHKEIKHKNKELLSGAVKGAKEVEKARAITQRHIELLGSQAANYQSAGSAVKPAEDPYIVQRGIMHRLHKQVLEENTNRHELIQVQDNFAQFEAHAIQIIQQAMMSFTEIVNSQSQTEQALWADILNNCSGVTPNLEWDGFVHRNQAMLVDPKASDRSVESISFPNQNHASTQALIEGALERKSRNKLSLAGYTTGYYVVTPSKYLHEFKDNDNVRKDPVPELSIYLPDAIIGSTSGDKFNIKGKDVSKGISSKLSGTSEIAFKASSPADATKWWEVIKSVVGSAPVHASGSGPTSPTSPTSTAGSAALPAEKNPAPIQTTGTISGEKTVPSPEAQAPVGNATDLAPGAVGEKKTG
;
A
#
# COMPACT_ATOMS: atom_id res chain seq x y z
N MET A 1 33.90 29.88 -58.17
CA MET A 1 34.85 30.12 -59.28
C MET A 1 36.15 29.39 -58.99
N SER A 2 36.79 28.93 -60.07
CA SER A 2 38.10 28.26 -60.14
C SER A 2 38.12 26.78 -59.76
N GLY A 3 37.93 25.95 -60.80
CA GLY A 3 38.47 24.60 -60.84
C GLY A 3 39.91 24.58 -61.33
N THR A 4 40.55 23.41 -61.26
CA THR A 4 41.65 22.99 -62.16
C THR A 4 41.67 21.46 -62.22
N LEU A 5 41.74 20.95 -63.45
CA LEU A 5 41.81 19.55 -63.89
C LEU A 5 43.27 19.08 -64.04
N ALA A 6 43.52 17.78 -63.82
CA ALA A 6 44.40 16.88 -64.61
C ALA A 6 44.43 15.49 -63.91
N ALA A 7 43.83 14.42 -64.45
CA ALA A 7 44.21 13.55 -65.57
C ALA A 7 45.19 12.41 -65.19
N GLY A 8 44.67 11.17 -65.19
CA GLY A 8 45.41 9.89 -65.13
C GLY A 8 44.43 8.71 -65.16
N ALA A 9 44.46 7.90 -66.22
CA ALA A 9 43.62 6.70 -66.46
C ALA A 9 44.45 5.41 -66.27
N PRO A 10 43.90 4.20 -66.50
CA PRO A 10 42.67 3.57 -66.01
C PRO A 10 42.97 2.24 -65.27
N GLU A 11 42.21 1.89 -64.22
CA GLU A 11 42.29 0.56 -63.61
C GLU A 11 41.08 -0.33 -63.98
N SER A 12 41.45 -1.56 -64.28
CA SER A 12 40.71 -2.77 -64.68
C SER A 12 39.29 -2.98 -64.14
N HIS A 13 38.40 -3.34 -65.08
CA HIS A 13 37.11 -4.00 -64.82
C HIS A 13 37.29 -5.31 -64.04
N ALA A 14 36.75 -5.37 -62.83
CA ALA A 14 36.45 -6.63 -62.15
C ALA A 14 35.09 -7.15 -62.63
N GLY A 15 35.09 -8.33 -63.27
CA GLY A 15 33.89 -9.01 -63.75
C GLY A 15 32.98 -9.45 -62.61
N ALA A 16 31.71 -9.07 -62.69
CA ALA A 16 30.65 -9.58 -61.85
C ALA A 16 30.38 -11.05 -62.21
N LEU A 17 30.63 -11.96 -61.27
CA LEU A 17 30.26 -13.37 -61.37
C LEU A 17 28.74 -13.53 -61.16
N PRO A 18 28.06 -14.45 -61.87
CA PRO A 18 26.61 -14.61 -61.75
C PRO A 18 26.28 -15.30 -60.43
N VAL A 19 25.44 -14.63 -59.64
CA VAL A 19 24.80 -15.19 -58.44
C VAL A 19 23.83 -16.28 -58.89
N ARG A 20 24.05 -17.53 -58.44
CA ARG A 20 23.12 -18.64 -58.66
C ARG A 20 21.82 -18.36 -57.88
N SER A 21 20.80 -17.91 -58.59
CA SER A 21 19.42 -17.96 -58.15
C SER A 21 18.99 -19.42 -58.05
N PHE A 22 18.73 -19.90 -56.83
CA PHE A 22 18.04 -21.17 -56.61
C PHE A 22 16.56 -20.96 -56.98
N SER A 23 16.16 -21.43 -58.16
CA SER A 23 14.76 -21.55 -58.55
C SER A 23 14.10 -22.65 -57.72
N ALA A 24 13.47 -22.29 -56.62
CA ALA A 24 12.58 -23.15 -55.84
C ALA A 24 11.17 -23.16 -56.47
N THR A 25 11.05 -23.64 -57.71
CA THR A 25 9.78 -23.87 -58.39
C THR A 25 9.93 -25.01 -59.40
N SER A 26 10.14 -26.23 -58.89
CA SER A 26 10.06 -27.47 -59.68
C SER A 26 9.60 -28.65 -58.81
N ALA A 27 8.58 -28.43 -57.97
CA ALA A 27 7.96 -29.49 -57.16
C ALA A 27 6.51 -29.80 -57.58
N LEU A 28 6.04 -29.26 -58.72
CA LEU A 28 4.66 -29.42 -59.19
C LEU A 28 4.54 -29.91 -60.64
N SER A 29 5.65 -30.27 -61.29
CA SER A 29 5.59 -30.87 -62.63
C SER A 29 5.68 -32.39 -62.52
N ASP A 30 4.57 -33.03 -62.91
CA ASP A 30 4.51 -34.36 -63.50
C ASP A 30 4.74 -35.56 -62.56
N ARG A 31 3.69 -35.96 -61.83
CA ARG A 31 3.61 -37.24 -61.07
C ARG A 31 2.98 -38.36 -61.88
N THR A 32 3.25 -38.37 -63.17
CA THR A 32 2.72 -39.36 -64.10
C THR A 32 3.87 -39.91 -64.91
N ASP A 33 4.58 -40.85 -64.30
CA ASP A 33 5.51 -41.76 -64.96
C ASP A 33 4.71 -42.68 -65.91
N GLU A 34 4.19 -42.13 -67.02
CA GLU A 34 3.21 -42.81 -67.89
C GLU A 34 3.82 -43.89 -68.79
N GLY A 35 5.08 -44.31 -68.54
CA GLY A 35 5.81 -45.22 -69.42
C GLY A 35 6.43 -46.45 -68.76
N GLU A 36 6.71 -46.42 -67.46
CA GLU A 36 7.42 -47.52 -66.78
C GLU A 36 6.44 -48.57 -66.23
N ALA A 37 6.72 -49.85 -66.50
CA ALA A 37 5.88 -50.96 -66.04
C ALA A 37 5.92 -51.12 -64.50
N VAL A 38 6.94 -50.59 -63.84
CA VAL A 38 7.10 -50.56 -62.38
C VAL A 38 7.54 -49.14 -61.99
N PRO A 39 6.62 -48.29 -61.53
CA PRO A 39 6.96 -46.91 -61.17
C PRO A 39 7.93 -46.84 -59.98
N SER A 40 8.82 -45.85 -60.00
CA SER A 40 9.81 -45.61 -58.93
C SER A 40 9.23 -44.97 -57.65
N GLU A 41 8.00 -44.46 -57.69
CA GLU A 41 7.35 -43.82 -56.52
C GLU A 41 7.12 -44.82 -55.38
N ASN A 42 7.50 -44.46 -54.16
CA ASN A 42 7.28 -45.31 -52.99
C ASN A 42 5.81 -45.21 -52.52
N PRO A 43 5.07 -46.32 -52.41
CA PRO A 43 3.66 -46.31 -52.02
C PRO A 43 3.41 -45.84 -50.57
N THR A 44 4.45 -45.66 -49.73
CA THR A 44 4.31 -45.16 -48.34
C THR A 44 4.45 -43.65 -48.18
N ASP A 45 5.01 -42.92 -49.15
CA ASP A 45 5.43 -41.52 -48.99
C ASP A 45 4.29 -40.60 -48.51
N THR A 46 3.10 -40.73 -49.10
CA THR A 46 1.92 -39.94 -48.71
C THR A 46 1.53 -40.19 -47.25
N ALA A 47 1.56 -41.43 -46.80
CA ALA A 47 1.17 -41.79 -45.44
C ALA A 47 2.22 -41.35 -44.41
N GLU A 48 3.50 -41.41 -44.75
CA GLU A 48 4.59 -40.92 -43.90
C GLU A 48 4.50 -39.41 -43.69
N LEU A 49 4.22 -38.65 -44.76
CA LEU A 49 3.99 -37.22 -44.71
C LEU A 49 2.78 -36.86 -43.83
N LEU A 50 1.65 -37.56 -44.00
CA LEU A 50 0.46 -37.35 -43.17
C LEU A 50 0.71 -37.71 -41.70
N ALA A 51 1.52 -38.74 -41.42
CA ALA A 51 1.90 -39.11 -40.06
C ALA A 51 2.80 -38.03 -39.42
N GLU A 52 3.72 -37.44 -40.19
CA GLU A 52 4.49 -36.27 -39.74
C GLU A 52 3.57 -35.08 -39.42
N ARG A 53 2.59 -34.81 -40.28
CA ARG A 53 1.59 -33.75 -40.06
C ARG A 53 0.80 -33.96 -38.76
N LEU A 54 0.41 -35.20 -38.43
CA LEU A 54 -0.24 -35.50 -37.14
C LEU A 54 0.69 -35.31 -35.94
N ARG A 55 1.98 -35.66 -36.08
CA ARG A 55 2.95 -35.38 -35.01
C ARG A 55 3.08 -33.87 -34.77
N ALA A 56 3.12 -33.06 -35.84
CA ALA A 56 3.13 -31.61 -35.72
C ALA A 56 1.89 -31.09 -34.97
N TRP A 57 0.69 -31.55 -35.34
CA TRP A 57 -0.54 -31.19 -34.62
C TRP A 57 -0.53 -31.63 -33.16
N LYS A 58 -0.02 -32.83 -32.87
CA LYS A 58 0.13 -33.33 -31.50
C LYS A 58 1.04 -32.41 -30.68
N HIS A 59 2.16 -31.97 -31.26
CA HIS A 59 3.06 -31.02 -30.61
C HIS A 59 2.40 -29.65 -30.39
N ALA A 60 1.65 -29.15 -31.37
CA ALA A 60 0.93 -27.89 -31.25
C ALA A 60 -0.09 -27.91 -30.10
N VAL A 61 -0.88 -28.99 -29.98
CA VAL A 61 -1.82 -29.17 -28.86
C VAL A 61 -1.08 -29.33 -27.53
N GLY A 62 0.03 -30.08 -27.51
CA GLY A 62 0.87 -30.21 -26.32
C GLY A 62 1.42 -28.86 -25.81
N TYR A 63 1.88 -27.99 -26.71
CA TYR A 63 2.31 -26.65 -26.33
C TYR A 63 1.18 -25.80 -25.76
N LEU A 64 -0.05 -25.99 -26.26
CA LEU A 64 -1.21 -25.30 -25.73
C LEU A 64 -1.59 -25.82 -24.34
N GLU A 65 -1.54 -27.13 -24.11
CA GLU A 65 -1.70 -27.74 -22.79
C GLU A 65 -0.68 -27.19 -21.78
N ASP A 66 0.59 -27.12 -22.18
CA ASP A 66 1.66 -26.60 -21.35
C ASP A 66 1.45 -25.11 -21.02
N PHE A 67 1.07 -24.30 -22.01
CA PHE A 67 0.76 -22.88 -21.82
C PHE A 67 -0.40 -22.68 -20.84
N ILE A 68 -1.54 -23.34 -21.08
CA ILE A 68 -2.73 -23.20 -20.22
C ILE A 68 -2.44 -23.78 -18.83
N GLY A 69 -1.70 -24.88 -18.74
CA GLY A 69 -1.25 -25.46 -17.47
C GLY A 69 -0.29 -24.56 -16.70
N ALA A 70 0.54 -23.77 -17.38
CA ALA A 70 1.38 -22.76 -16.73
C ALA A 70 0.54 -21.60 -16.15
N VAL A 71 -0.48 -21.14 -16.89
CA VAL A 71 -1.42 -20.11 -16.42
C VAL A 71 -2.22 -20.62 -15.21
N GLU A 72 -2.74 -21.84 -15.26
CA GLU A 72 -3.43 -22.52 -14.15
C GLU A 72 -2.59 -22.52 -12.86
N LYS A 73 -1.33 -22.99 -12.94
CA LYS A 73 -0.38 -22.94 -11.82
C LYS A 73 -0.09 -21.51 -11.37
N GLY A 74 -0.07 -20.56 -12.30
CA GLY A 74 0.06 -19.13 -12.04
C GLY A 74 -1.04 -18.62 -11.10
N HIS A 75 -2.31 -18.90 -11.41
CA HIS A 75 -3.43 -18.55 -10.53
C HIS A 75 -3.30 -19.23 -9.16
N ARG A 76 -2.89 -20.50 -9.11
CA ARG A 76 -2.63 -21.16 -7.82
C ARG A 76 -1.56 -20.44 -7.00
N GLN A 77 -0.48 -20.00 -7.63
CA GLN A 77 0.58 -19.27 -6.92
C GLN A 77 0.10 -17.89 -6.47
N GLN A 78 -0.63 -17.15 -7.32
CA GLN A 78 -1.18 -15.85 -6.95
C GLN A 78 -2.10 -15.94 -5.73
N SER A 79 -2.94 -16.97 -5.62
CA SER A 79 -3.76 -17.17 -4.41
C SER A 79 -2.91 -17.26 -3.13
N LYS A 80 -1.77 -17.96 -3.16
CA LYS A 80 -0.85 -18.07 -2.02
C LYS A 80 -0.12 -16.76 -1.72
N GLU A 81 0.19 -15.97 -2.73
CA GLU A 81 0.76 -14.63 -2.51
C GLU A 81 -0.26 -13.71 -1.84
N TYR A 82 -1.53 -13.74 -2.27
CA TYR A 82 -2.58 -12.99 -1.60
C TYR A 82 -2.88 -13.50 -0.19
N GLU A 83 -2.70 -14.79 0.12
CA GLU A 83 -2.72 -15.27 1.52
C GLU A 83 -1.63 -14.60 2.38
N LYS A 84 -0.44 -14.31 1.81
CA LYS A 84 0.60 -13.55 2.52
C LYS A 84 0.21 -12.09 2.68
N VAL A 85 -0.41 -11.48 1.66
CA VAL A 85 -0.95 -10.11 1.74
C VAL A 85 -2.00 -10.04 2.85
N LEU A 86 -2.93 -10.99 2.91
CA LEU A 86 -3.96 -11.03 3.96
C LEU A 86 -3.33 -11.09 5.36
N LYS A 87 -2.25 -11.85 5.56
CA LYS A 87 -1.53 -11.92 6.84
C LYS A 87 -0.98 -10.57 7.31
N THR A 88 -0.71 -9.63 6.41
CA THR A 88 -0.24 -8.29 6.79
C THR A 88 -1.32 -7.45 7.46
N ILE A 89 -2.58 -7.74 7.18
CA ILE A 89 -3.76 -7.04 7.71
C ILE A 89 -4.68 -7.96 8.54
N ALA A 90 -4.23 -9.19 8.86
CA ALA A 90 -5.04 -10.22 9.50
C ALA A 90 -5.42 -9.88 10.94
N ASN A 91 -4.53 -9.18 11.66
CA ASN A 91 -4.81 -8.78 13.03
C ASN A 91 -5.71 -7.54 13.04
N PRO A 92 -6.68 -7.47 13.97
CA PRO A 92 -7.41 -6.23 14.24
C PRO A 92 -6.43 -5.07 14.52
N LEU A 93 -6.89 -3.84 14.26
CA LEU A 93 -6.11 -2.64 14.55
C LEU A 93 -5.67 -2.63 16.01
N ARG A 94 -4.37 -2.41 16.21
CA ARG A 94 -3.83 -2.13 17.55
C ARG A 94 -4.46 -0.85 18.07
N GLU A 95 -4.82 -0.86 19.35
CA GLU A 95 -5.51 0.25 19.99
C GLU A 95 -6.81 0.62 19.26
N GLY A 96 -7.49 -0.40 18.72
CA GLY A 96 -8.69 -0.26 17.88
C GLY A 96 -9.79 0.62 18.47
N HIS A 97 -9.90 0.69 19.81
CA HIS A 97 -10.87 1.52 20.53
C HIS A 97 -10.78 3.04 20.25
N HIS A 98 -9.66 3.52 19.71
CA HIS A 98 -9.55 4.90 19.25
C HIS A 98 -10.36 5.15 17.97
N PHE A 99 -10.49 4.15 17.10
CA PHE A 99 -11.17 4.27 15.81
C PHE A 99 -12.68 4.05 15.93
N GLN A 100 -13.43 4.63 15.00
CA GLN A 100 -14.86 4.40 14.89
C GLN A 100 -15.15 2.92 14.60
N GLN A 101 -15.94 2.30 15.47
CA GLN A 101 -16.32 0.88 15.37
C GLN A 101 -17.54 0.64 14.47
N GLU A 102 -18.31 1.69 14.21
CA GLU A 102 -19.45 1.64 13.30
C GLU A 102 -19.00 1.59 11.83
N LEU A 103 -19.93 1.18 10.97
CA LEU A 103 -19.69 1.06 9.53
C LEU A 103 -19.28 2.41 8.92
N GLY A 104 -18.28 2.39 8.04
CA GLY A 104 -17.75 3.60 7.38
C GLY A 104 -16.56 4.26 8.09
N GLY A 105 -16.16 3.77 9.26
CA GLY A 105 -14.90 4.17 9.92
C GLY A 105 -13.66 3.40 9.41
N ILE A 106 -12.48 3.80 9.88
CA ILE A 106 -11.19 3.18 9.58
C ILE A 106 -11.14 1.73 10.04
N ALA A 107 -11.74 1.37 11.18
CA ALA A 107 -11.81 -0.03 11.61
C ALA A 107 -12.59 -0.88 10.60
N GLY A 108 -13.72 -0.35 10.11
CA GLY A 108 -14.53 -0.97 9.06
C GLY A 108 -13.79 -1.07 7.72
N LEU A 109 -12.97 -0.07 7.36
CA LEU A 109 -12.12 -0.12 6.17
C LEU A 109 -11.16 -1.33 6.20
N PHE A 110 -10.45 -1.55 7.31
CA PHE A 110 -9.52 -2.69 7.42
C PHE A 110 -10.24 -4.04 7.44
N GLU A 111 -11.46 -4.12 7.98
CA GLU A 111 -12.33 -5.30 7.85
C GLU A 111 -12.74 -5.55 6.40
N GLY A 112 -13.15 -4.49 5.68
CA GLY A 112 -13.46 -4.54 4.26
C GLY A 112 -12.27 -4.97 3.41
N MET A 113 -11.07 -4.45 3.69
CA MET A 113 -9.84 -4.86 3.02
C MET A 113 -9.55 -6.36 3.24
N ARG A 114 -9.71 -6.88 4.46
CA ARG A 114 -9.55 -8.31 4.74
C ARG A 114 -10.53 -9.16 3.93
N THR A 115 -11.79 -8.76 3.89
CA THR A 115 -12.84 -9.44 3.12
C THR A 115 -12.52 -9.44 1.63
N ASN A 116 -12.10 -8.29 1.08
CA ASN A 116 -11.76 -8.16 -0.33
C ASN A 116 -10.51 -8.98 -0.72
N VAL A 117 -9.46 -8.95 0.10
CA VAL A 117 -8.26 -9.77 -0.13
C VAL A 117 -8.58 -11.26 -0.03
N GLN A 118 -9.46 -11.67 0.90
CA GLN A 118 -9.97 -13.04 0.94
C GLN A 118 -10.76 -13.39 -0.34
N GLY A 119 -11.52 -12.44 -0.88
CA GLY A 119 -12.16 -12.53 -2.19
C GLY A 119 -11.17 -12.76 -3.33
N LEU A 120 -10.04 -12.04 -3.34
CA LEU A 120 -8.98 -12.22 -4.34
C LEU A 120 -8.39 -13.64 -4.28
N ILE A 121 -8.06 -14.13 -3.07
CA ILE A 121 -7.55 -15.49 -2.86
C ILE A 121 -8.52 -16.52 -3.45
N ASN A 122 -9.81 -16.39 -3.13
CA ASN A 122 -10.84 -17.31 -3.59
C ASN A 122 -11.03 -17.23 -5.11
N SER A 123 -11.03 -16.02 -5.67
CA SER A 123 -11.14 -15.81 -7.12
C SER A 123 -10.04 -16.55 -7.88
N HIS A 124 -8.77 -16.38 -7.48
CA HIS A 124 -7.66 -17.11 -8.12
C HIS A 124 -7.76 -18.64 -7.94
N LEU A 125 -8.20 -19.14 -6.77
CA LEU A 125 -8.38 -20.58 -6.54
C LEU A 125 -9.51 -21.18 -7.39
N GLU A 126 -10.60 -20.43 -7.56
CA GLU A 126 -11.70 -20.85 -8.42
C GLU A 126 -11.28 -20.85 -9.90
N THR A 127 -10.56 -19.82 -10.35
CA THR A 127 -10.02 -19.76 -11.71
C THR A 127 -9.06 -20.91 -12.01
N GLU A 128 -8.16 -21.26 -11.07
CA GLU A 128 -7.31 -22.47 -11.21
C GLU A 128 -8.15 -23.71 -11.46
N LYS A 129 -9.14 -23.96 -10.58
CA LYS A 129 -10.00 -25.14 -10.67
C LYS A 129 -10.80 -25.16 -11.97
N ASN A 130 -11.30 -24.01 -12.42
CA ASN A 130 -12.11 -23.92 -13.64
C ASN A 130 -11.26 -24.16 -14.89
N ILE A 131 -10.04 -23.59 -14.97
CA ILE A 131 -9.12 -23.88 -16.08
C ILE A 131 -8.79 -25.38 -16.12
N LYS A 132 -8.48 -25.96 -14.95
CA LYS A 132 -8.11 -27.37 -14.81
C LYS A 132 -9.24 -28.34 -15.08
N GLY A 133 -10.46 -28.00 -14.66
CA GLY A 133 -11.65 -28.84 -14.76
C GLY A 133 -12.38 -28.72 -16.09
N THR A 134 -12.21 -27.61 -16.80
CA THR A 134 -12.98 -27.31 -18.02
C THR A 134 -12.10 -27.25 -19.26
N VAL A 135 -11.00 -26.49 -19.23
CA VAL A 135 -10.20 -26.21 -20.44
C VAL A 135 -9.20 -27.31 -20.74
N LEU A 136 -8.37 -27.70 -19.76
CA LEU A 136 -7.35 -28.74 -19.96
C LEU A 136 -7.92 -30.09 -20.43
N PRO A 137 -9.10 -30.56 -19.94
CA PRO A 137 -9.68 -31.81 -20.43
C PRO A 137 -10.09 -31.78 -21.90
N ILE A 138 -10.47 -30.61 -22.45
CA ILE A 138 -10.80 -30.45 -23.88
C ILE A 138 -9.55 -30.72 -24.71
N LEU A 139 -8.41 -30.15 -24.31
CA LEU A 139 -7.14 -30.33 -25.01
C LEU A 139 -6.57 -31.75 -24.85
N ASP A 140 -6.62 -32.33 -23.65
CA ASP A 140 -6.17 -33.70 -23.40
C ASP A 140 -6.96 -34.72 -24.24
N ARG A 141 -8.27 -34.49 -24.40
CA ARG A 141 -9.09 -35.29 -25.30
C ARG A 141 -8.63 -35.15 -26.75
N LEU A 142 -8.44 -33.93 -27.25
CA LEU A 142 -7.94 -33.70 -28.61
C LEU A 142 -6.57 -34.35 -28.84
N HIS A 143 -5.66 -34.23 -27.88
CA HIS A 143 -4.34 -34.84 -27.91
C HIS A 143 -4.45 -36.37 -28.06
N LYS A 144 -5.33 -37.01 -27.28
CA LYS A 144 -5.61 -38.45 -27.38
C LYS A 144 -6.24 -38.82 -28.72
N GLU A 145 -7.16 -38.01 -29.24
CA GLU A 145 -7.79 -38.22 -30.56
C GLU A 145 -6.75 -38.15 -31.69
N ILE A 146 -5.85 -37.16 -31.70
CA ILE A 146 -4.73 -37.05 -32.66
C ILE A 146 -3.82 -38.28 -32.56
N LYS A 147 -3.48 -38.71 -31.34
CA LYS A 147 -2.66 -39.91 -31.11
C LYS A 147 -3.33 -41.17 -31.66
N HIS A 148 -4.64 -41.30 -31.52
CA HIS A 148 -5.40 -42.42 -32.06
C HIS A 148 -5.41 -42.39 -33.59
N LYS A 149 -5.70 -41.22 -34.20
CA LYS A 149 -5.68 -41.05 -35.66
C LYS A 149 -4.32 -41.36 -36.27
N ASN A 150 -3.24 -41.01 -35.60
CA ASN A 150 -1.89 -41.35 -36.06
C ASN A 150 -1.64 -42.86 -36.08
N LYS A 151 -2.17 -43.62 -35.11
CA LYS A 151 -2.07 -45.09 -35.12
C LYS A 151 -2.90 -45.70 -36.23
N GLU A 152 -4.12 -45.21 -36.42
CA GLU A 152 -5.04 -45.65 -37.48
C GLU A 152 -4.40 -45.47 -38.87
N LEU A 153 -3.90 -44.28 -39.15
CA LEU A 153 -3.20 -43.93 -40.40
C LEU A 153 -2.04 -44.89 -40.70
N LEU A 154 -1.13 -45.07 -39.74
CA LEU A 154 0.05 -45.93 -39.91
C LEU A 154 -0.34 -47.40 -40.12
N SER A 155 -1.40 -47.88 -39.45
CA SER A 155 -1.85 -49.27 -39.60
C SER A 155 -2.50 -49.54 -40.97
N GLY A 156 -3.28 -48.59 -41.50
CA GLY A 156 -3.96 -48.72 -42.79
C GLY A 156 -3.00 -48.61 -43.96
N ALA A 157 -2.15 -47.58 -43.97
CA ALA A 157 -1.27 -47.29 -45.10
C ALA A 157 -0.21 -48.37 -45.35
N VAL A 158 0.32 -49.00 -44.29
CA VAL A 158 1.31 -50.07 -44.41
C VAL A 158 0.74 -51.30 -45.12
N LYS A 159 -0.57 -51.53 -45.03
CA LYS A 159 -1.21 -52.68 -45.68
C LYS A 159 -1.32 -52.48 -47.19
N GLY A 160 -1.86 -51.35 -47.63
CA GLY A 160 -2.00 -51.03 -49.06
C GLY A 160 -0.65 -50.98 -49.78
N ALA A 161 0.34 -50.34 -49.16
CA ALA A 161 1.70 -50.26 -49.71
C ALA A 161 2.37 -51.63 -49.92
N LYS A 162 2.16 -52.58 -48.99
CA LYS A 162 2.72 -53.94 -49.12
C LYS A 162 2.12 -54.73 -50.27
N GLU A 163 0.82 -54.59 -50.54
CA GLU A 163 0.17 -55.29 -51.66
C GLU A 163 0.63 -54.73 -53.01
N VAL A 164 0.80 -53.40 -53.11
CA VAL A 164 1.39 -52.75 -54.28
C VAL A 164 2.83 -53.24 -54.52
N GLU A 165 3.68 -53.21 -53.49
CA GLU A 165 5.08 -53.64 -53.61
C GLU A 165 5.20 -55.11 -54.05
N LYS A 166 4.35 -55.98 -53.49
CA LYS A 166 4.30 -57.39 -53.87
C LYS A 166 3.87 -57.56 -55.34
N ALA A 167 2.89 -56.80 -55.81
CA ALA A 167 2.44 -56.86 -57.20
C ALA A 167 3.54 -56.36 -58.16
N ARG A 168 4.19 -55.23 -57.85
CA ARG A 168 5.33 -54.67 -58.59
C ARG A 168 6.49 -55.66 -58.70
N ALA A 169 6.92 -56.25 -57.57
CA ALA A 169 8.01 -57.23 -57.56
C ALA A 169 7.71 -58.48 -58.39
N ILE A 170 6.45 -58.94 -58.42
CA ILE A 170 6.03 -60.08 -59.25
C ILE A 170 6.09 -59.71 -60.75
N THR A 171 5.61 -58.53 -61.12
CA THR A 171 5.67 -58.04 -62.51
C THR A 171 7.12 -57.88 -62.97
N GLN A 172 7.96 -57.23 -62.15
CA GLN A 172 9.37 -57.00 -62.45
C GLN A 172 10.11 -58.32 -62.75
N ARG A 173 9.96 -59.33 -61.89
CA ARG A 173 10.56 -60.66 -62.12
C ARG A 173 10.14 -61.29 -63.44
N HIS A 174 8.91 -61.06 -63.88
CA HIS A 174 8.43 -61.64 -65.15
C HIS A 174 8.91 -60.85 -66.36
N ILE A 175 9.09 -59.52 -66.24
CA ILE A 175 9.75 -58.69 -67.26
C ILE A 175 11.20 -59.13 -67.44
N GLU A 176 11.94 -59.34 -66.35
CA GLU A 176 13.30 -59.88 -66.39
C GLU A 176 13.36 -61.27 -67.02
N LEU A 177 12.41 -62.15 -66.65
CA LEU A 177 12.28 -63.47 -67.25
C LEU A 177 12.04 -63.40 -68.75
N LEU A 178 11.17 -62.50 -69.24
CA LEU A 178 10.95 -62.32 -70.67
C LEU A 178 12.23 -61.86 -71.38
N GLY A 179 12.98 -60.92 -70.80
CA GLY A 179 14.26 -60.48 -71.35
C GLY A 179 15.25 -61.64 -71.54
N SER A 180 15.37 -62.50 -70.53
CA SER A 180 16.21 -63.70 -70.59
C SER A 180 15.73 -64.69 -71.66
N GLN A 181 14.43 -65.01 -71.70
CA GLN A 181 13.90 -65.99 -72.66
C GLN A 181 13.90 -65.49 -74.11
N ALA A 182 13.68 -64.18 -74.33
CA ALA A 182 13.79 -63.58 -75.66
C ALA A 182 15.23 -63.63 -76.20
N ALA A 183 16.23 -63.37 -75.36
CA ALA A 183 17.63 -63.51 -75.72
C ALA A 183 18.03 -64.97 -76.01
N ASN A 184 17.53 -65.92 -75.20
CA ASN A 184 17.74 -67.36 -75.42
C ASN A 184 17.10 -67.83 -76.74
N TYR A 185 15.89 -67.36 -77.07
CA TYR A 185 15.22 -67.68 -78.33
C TYR A 185 16.05 -67.27 -79.56
N GLN A 186 16.67 -66.08 -79.53
CA GLN A 186 17.55 -65.60 -80.61
C GLN A 186 18.81 -66.46 -80.77
N SER A 187 19.27 -67.11 -79.70
CA SER A 187 20.53 -67.87 -79.67
C SER A 187 20.35 -69.38 -79.88
N ALA A 188 19.19 -69.96 -79.55
CA ALA A 188 18.99 -71.41 -79.43
C ALA A 188 18.41 -72.12 -80.67
N GLY A 189 18.02 -71.39 -81.71
CA GLY A 189 17.76 -71.91 -83.07
C GLY A 189 16.62 -72.92 -83.30
N SER A 190 16.07 -73.61 -82.29
CA SER A 190 14.84 -74.44 -82.40
C SER A 190 14.39 -75.19 -81.14
N ALA A 191 15.12 -75.17 -80.02
CA ALA A 191 14.82 -76.00 -78.84
C ALA A 191 14.32 -75.22 -77.60
N VAL A 192 13.28 -74.39 -77.73
CA VAL A 192 12.65 -73.68 -76.59
C VAL A 192 11.51 -74.52 -76.02
N LYS A 193 11.46 -74.73 -74.70
CA LYS A 193 10.33 -75.44 -74.06
C LYS A 193 9.05 -74.61 -74.17
N PRO A 194 7.85 -75.21 -74.26
CA PRO A 194 6.58 -74.47 -74.35
C PRO A 194 6.34 -73.43 -73.23
N ALA A 195 6.87 -73.66 -72.02
CA ALA A 195 6.76 -72.74 -70.89
C ALA A 195 7.77 -71.58 -70.93
N GLU A 196 8.83 -71.73 -71.72
CA GLU A 196 9.91 -70.73 -71.92
C GLU A 196 9.65 -69.89 -73.19
N ASP A 197 8.55 -70.15 -73.92
CA ASP A 197 8.15 -69.38 -75.09
C ASP A 197 7.95 -67.89 -74.71
N PRO A 198 8.73 -66.96 -75.30
CA PRO A 198 8.59 -65.52 -75.04
C PRO A 198 7.17 -64.99 -75.23
N TYR A 199 6.39 -65.54 -76.17
CA TYR A 199 5.00 -65.15 -76.38
C TYR A 199 4.11 -65.48 -75.17
N ILE A 200 4.29 -66.66 -74.58
CA ILE A 200 3.54 -67.09 -73.39
C ILE A 200 3.95 -66.26 -72.17
N VAL A 201 5.26 -66.00 -72.00
CA VAL A 201 5.78 -65.16 -70.91
C VAL A 201 5.26 -63.72 -71.03
N GLN A 202 5.23 -63.15 -72.25
CA GLN A 202 4.66 -61.82 -72.53
C GLN A 202 3.19 -61.72 -72.13
N ARG A 203 2.36 -62.71 -72.48
CA ARG A 203 0.95 -62.75 -72.03
C ARG A 203 0.84 -62.87 -70.51
N GLY A 204 1.76 -63.60 -69.88
CA GLY A 204 1.87 -63.68 -68.43
C GLY A 204 2.19 -62.34 -67.77
N ILE A 205 3.04 -61.51 -68.39
CA ILE A 205 3.33 -60.14 -67.93
C ILE A 205 2.05 -59.29 -68.02
N MET A 206 1.34 -59.30 -69.15
CA MET A 206 0.11 -58.51 -69.32
C MET A 206 -0.93 -58.82 -68.23
N HIS A 207 -1.09 -60.10 -67.86
CA HIS A 207 -1.97 -60.49 -66.75
C HIS A 207 -1.52 -59.91 -65.39
N ARG A 208 -0.22 -59.94 -65.10
CA ARG A 208 0.35 -59.42 -63.85
C ARG A 208 0.33 -57.90 -63.80
N LEU A 209 0.59 -57.24 -64.92
CA LEU A 209 0.51 -55.79 -65.07
C LEU A 209 -0.91 -55.29 -64.82
N HIS A 210 -1.94 -55.97 -65.36
CA HIS A 210 -3.34 -55.68 -65.03
C HIS A 210 -3.60 -55.79 -63.52
N LYS A 211 -3.06 -56.81 -62.86
CA LYS A 211 -3.20 -56.95 -61.41
C LYS A 211 -2.46 -55.86 -60.66
N GLN A 212 -1.22 -55.54 -61.02
CA GLN A 212 -0.44 -54.47 -60.40
C GLN A 212 -1.16 -53.12 -60.50
N VAL A 213 -1.62 -52.75 -61.70
CA VAL A 213 -2.36 -51.50 -61.93
C VAL A 213 -3.65 -51.48 -61.10
N LEU A 214 -4.33 -52.62 -60.93
CA LEU A 214 -5.49 -52.71 -60.06
C LEU A 214 -5.14 -52.43 -58.60
N GLU A 215 -4.09 -53.05 -58.05
CA GLU A 215 -3.65 -52.81 -56.66
C GLU A 215 -3.14 -51.39 -56.45
N GLU A 216 -2.39 -50.83 -57.41
CA GLU A 216 -1.92 -49.43 -57.39
C GLU A 216 -3.09 -48.44 -57.40
N ASN A 217 -4.06 -48.67 -58.27
CA ASN A 217 -5.27 -47.85 -58.31
C ASN A 217 -6.06 -47.99 -57.00
N THR A 218 -6.25 -49.19 -56.46
CA THR A 218 -6.93 -49.38 -55.17
C THR A 218 -6.21 -48.60 -54.06
N ASN A 219 -4.89 -48.77 -53.91
CA ASN A 219 -4.11 -48.05 -52.92
C ASN A 219 -4.19 -46.52 -53.11
N ARG A 220 -4.18 -46.04 -54.35
CA ARG A 220 -4.36 -44.62 -54.66
C ARG A 220 -5.72 -44.10 -54.19
N HIS A 221 -6.81 -44.82 -54.49
CA HIS A 221 -8.15 -44.41 -54.05
C HIS A 221 -8.28 -44.43 -52.52
N GLU A 222 -7.70 -45.42 -51.84
CA GLU A 222 -7.64 -45.48 -50.38
C GLU A 222 -6.87 -44.29 -49.79
N LEU A 223 -5.71 -43.93 -50.37
CA LEU A 223 -4.92 -42.78 -49.94
C LEU A 223 -5.67 -41.45 -50.15
N ILE A 224 -6.39 -41.29 -51.27
CA ILE A 224 -7.24 -40.11 -51.50
C ILE A 224 -8.31 -40.01 -50.42
N GLN A 225 -9.00 -41.11 -50.10
CA GLN A 225 -10.00 -41.12 -49.03
C GLN A 225 -9.40 -40.78 -47.67
N VAL A 226 -8.20 -41.28 -47.38
CA VAL A 226 -7.45 -40.92 -46.16
C VAL A 226 -7.14 -39.42 -46.14
N GLN A 227 -6.73 -38.82 -47.25
CA GLN A 227 -6.48 -37.38 -47.35
C GLN A 227 -7.76 -36.56 -47.10
N ASP A 228 -8.90 -36.97 -47.66
CA ASP A 228 -10.18 -36.28 -47.45
C ASP A 228 -10.63 -36.35 -45.99
N ASN A 229 -10.54 -37.53 -45.38
CA ASN A 229 -10.80 -37.73 -43.94
C ASN A 229 -9.85 -36.90 -43.08
N PHE A 230 -8.59 -36.77 -43.51
CA PHE A 230 -7.59 -35.97 -42.82
C PHE A 230 -7.94 -34.49 -42.82
N ALA A 231 -8.37 -33.96 -43.96
CA ALA A 231 -8.79 -32.56 -44.08
C ALA A 231 -9.96 -32.25 -43.14
N GLN A 232 -10.93 -33.15 -43.04
CA GLN A 232 -12.06 -33.02 -42.11
C GLN A 232 -11.60 -33.09 -40.64
N PHE A 233 -10.70 -34.02 -40.31
CA PHE A 233 -10.15 -34.15 -38.96
C PHE A 233 -9.37 -32.89 -38.55
N GLU A 234 -8.58 -32.32 -39.45
CA GLU A 234 -7.84 -31.08 -39.17
C GLU A 234 -8.77 -29.89 -38.92
N ALA A 235 -9.83 -29.74 -39.73
CA ALA A 235 -10.85 -28.73 -39.49
C ALA A 235 -11.51 -28.90 -38.10
N HIS A 236 -11.82 -30.14 -37.72
CA HIS A 236 -12.37 -30.46 -36.40
C HIS A 236 -11.39 -30.16 -35.26
N ALA A 237 -10.09 -30.48 -35.43
CA ALA A 237 -9.07 -30.15 -34.44
C ALA A 237 -8.96 -28.64 -34.19
N ILE A 238 -9.00 -27.85 -35.26
CA ILE A 238 -9.02 -26.38 -35.17
C ILE A 238 -10.25 -25.88 -34.40
N GLN A 239 -11.43 -26.43 -34.68
CA GLN A 239 -12.66 -26.07 -33.98
C GLN A 239 -12.58 -26.37 -32.47
N ILE A 240 -12.02 -27.52 -32.09
CA ILE A 240 -11.83 -27.85 -30.66
C ILE A 240 -10.84 -26.89 -30.00
N ILE A 241 -9.74 -26.53 -30.68
CA ILE A 241 -8.78 -25.54 -30.15
C ILE A 241 -9.47 -24.18 -29.95
N GLN A 242 -10.26 -23.73 -30.93
CA GLN A 242 -11.03 -22.49 -30.82
C GLN A 242 -12.00 -22.54 -29.64
N GLN A 243 -12.71 -23.66 -29.45
CA GLN A 243 -13.60 -23.85 -28.31
C GLN A 243 -12.85 -23.78 -26.98
N ALA A 244 -11.72 -24.47 -26.85
CA ALA A 244 -10.90 -24.42 -25.65
C ALA A 244 -10.43 -22.99 -25.33
N MET A 245 -10.01 -22.23 -26.35
CA MET A 245 -9.57 -20.85 -26.19
C MET A 245 -10.71 -19.88 -25.84
N MET A 246 -11.91 -20.10 -26.37
CA MET A 246 -13.09 -19.33 -25.98
C MET A 246 -13.41 -19.54 -24.50
N SER A 247 -13.49 -20.80 -24.04
CA SER A 247 -13.75 -21.11 -22.62
C SER A 247 -12.64 -20.59 -21.70
N PHE A 248 -11.37 -20.71 -22.11
CA PHE A 248 -10.25 -20.14 -21.38
C PHE A 248 -10.37 -18.62 -21.21
N THR A 249 -10.66 -17.92 -22.30
CA THR A 249 -10.76 -16.46 -22.31
C THR A 249 -11.94 -15.98 -21.46
N GLU A 250 -13.07 -16.67 -21.51
CA GLU A 250 -14.24 -16.38 -20.66
C GLU A 250 -13.88 -16.48 -19.16
N ILE A 251 -13.21 -17.56 -18.75
CA ILE A 251 -12.79 -17.79 -17.37
C ILE A 251 -11.82 -16.69 -16.89
N VAL A 252 -10.80 -16.36 -17.68
CA VAL A 252 -9.81 -15.34 -17.32
C VAL A 252 -10.43 -13.93 -17.29
N ASN A 253 -11.30 -13.61 -18.25
CA ASN A 253 -11.99 -12.32 -18.25
C ASN A 253 -12.94 -12.15 -17.05
N SER A 254 -13.62 -13.22 -16.64
CA SER A 254 -14.47 -13.22 -15.45
C SER A 254 -13.63 -12.99 -14.17
N GLN A 255 -12.46 -13.62 -14.08
CA GLN A 255 -11.52 -13.39 -12.97
C GLN A 255 -11.05 -11.93 -12.93
N SER A 256 -10.63 -11.37 -14.06
CA SER A 256 -10.15 -10.00 -14.14
C SER A 256 -11.22 -8.98 -13.73
N GLN A 257 -12.48 -9.18 -14.14
CA GLN A 257 -13.60 -8.34 -13.71
C GLN A 257 -13.85 -8.44 -12.19
N THR A 258 -13.79 -9.66 -11.64
CA THR A 258 -13.93 -9.88 -10.20
C THR A 258 -12.83 -9.17 -9.41
N GLU A 259 -11.58 -9.30 -9.85
CA GLU A 259 -10.44 -8.62 -9.24
C GLU A 259 -10.59 -7.09 -9.29
N GLN A 260 -10.99 -6.55 -10.43
CA GLN A 260 -11.26 -5.11 -10.57
C GLN A 260 -12.34 -4.63 -9.60
N ALA A 261 -13.42 -5.41 -9.43
CA ALA A 261 -14.50 -5.07 -8.50
C ALA A 261 -14.03 -5.07 -7.04
N LEU A 262 -13.21 -6.04 -6.63
CA LEU A 262 -12.66 -6.13 -5.27
C LEU A 262 -11.73 -4.95 -4.95
N TRP A 263 -10.88 -4.54 -5.90
CA TRP A 263 -10.02 -3.37 -5.73
C TRP A 263 -10.83 -2.06 -5.70
N ALA A 264 -11.86 -1.95 -6.54
CA ALA A 264 -12.76 -0.80 -6.53
C ALA A 264 -13.53 -0.71 -5.20
N ASP A 265 -13.97 -1.82 -4.63
CA ASP A 265 -14.65 -1.85 -3.33
C ASP A 265 -13.74 -1.36 -2.20
N ILE A 266 -12.46 -1.76 -2.18
CA ILE A 266 -11.48 -1.23 -1.22
C ILE A 266 -11.37 0.31 -1.32
N LEU A 267 -11.29 0.84 -2.54
CA LEU A 267 -11.21 2.28 -2.77
C LEU A 267 -12.51 2.99 -2.35
N ASN A 268 -13.67 2.41 -2.67
CA ASN A 268 -14.98 2.96 -2.29
C ASN A 268 -15.15 2.99 -0.77
N ASN A 269 -14.75 1.91 -0.07
CA ASN A 269 -14.76 1.88 1.39
C ASN A 269 -13.83 2.94 1.99
N CYS A 270 -12.64 3.15 1.40
CA CYS A 270 -11.69 4.15 1.89
C CYS A 270 -12.19 5.59 1.64
N SER A 271 -12.73 5.85 0.45
CA SER A 271 -13.24 7.17 0.06
C SER A 271 -14.58 7.51 0.71
N GLY A 272 -15.33 6.50 1.18
CA GLY A 272 -16.56 6.68 1.95
C GLY A 272 -16.32 7.12 3.40
N VAL A 273 -15.09 7.05 3.92
CA VAL A 273 -14.77 7.53 5.28
C VAL A 273 -14.85 9.05 5.30
N THR A 274 -15.84 9.60 6.01
CA THR A 274 -15.98 11.06 6.10
C THR A 274 -14.92 11.64 7.05
N PRO A 275 -14.32 12.82 6.74
CA PRO A 275 -13.15 13.32 7.48
C PRO A 275 -13.33 13.48 8.98
N ASN A 276 -14.53 13.85 9.43
CA ASN A 276 -14.80 14.10 10.86
C ASN A 276 -15.30 12.85 11.61
N LEU A 277 -15.67 11.77 10.91
CA LEU A 277 -16.29 10.59 11.52
C LEU A 277 -15.45 10.01 12.66
N GLU A 278 -14.13 9.91 12.45
CA GLU A 278 -13.20 9.37 13.44
C GLU A 278 -13.11 10.27 14.67
N TRP A 279 -12.96 11.58 14.45
CA TRP A 279 -12.84 12.54 15.54
C TRP A 279 -14.12 12.66 16.35
N ASP A 280 -15.27 12.78 15.67
CA ASP A 280 -16.57 12.91 16.32
C ASP A 280 -16.90 11.65 17.13
N GLY A 281 -16.64 10.46 16.55
CA GLY A 281 -16.79 9.19 17.27
C GLY A 281 -15.86 9.09 18.48
N PHE A 282 -14.61 9.53 18.35
CA PHE A 282 -13.65 9.55 19.45
C PHE A 282 -14.09 10.51 20.58
N VAL A 283 -14.52 11.73 20.23
CA VAL A 283 -15.02 12.72 21.19
C VAL A 283 -16.25 12.19 21.91
N HIS A 284 -17.19 11.59 21.19
CA HIS A 284 -18.39 11.01 21.77
C HIS A 284 -18.05 9.92 22.80
N ARG A 285 -17.14 9.00 22.48
CA ARG A 285 -16.71 7.94 23.41
C ARG A 285 -15.95 8.45 24.63
N ASN A 286 -15.18 9.53 24.49
CA ASN A 286 -14.26 10.02 25.51
C ASN A 286 -14.70 11.36 26.14
N GLN A 287 -15.96 11.75 25.96
CA GLN A 287 -16.47 13.07 26.36
C GLN A 287 -16.21 13.41 27.84
N ALA A 288 -16.23 12.41 28.73
CA ALA A 288 -15.98 12.60 30.16
C ALA A 288 -14.51 12.90 30.51
N MET A 289 -13.57 12.53 29.64
CA MET A 289 -12.13 12.77 29.84
C MET A 289 -11.62 13.97 29.06
N LEU A 290 -12.28 14.32 27.96
CA LEU A 290 -11.90 15.46 27.14
C LEU A 290 -12.31 16.77 27.81
N VAL A 291 -11.49 17.80 27.61
CA VAL A 291 -11.80 19.16 28.05
C VAL A 291 -13.02 19.65 27.25
N ASP A 292 -14.05 20.11 27.95
CA ASP A 292 -15.20 20.74 27.31
C ASP A 292 -14.79 22.08 26.71
N PRO A 293 -14.85 22.27 25.38
CA PRO A 293 -14.50 23.54 24.74
C PRO A 293 -15.44 24.68 25.13
N LYS A 294 -16.61 24.37 25.69
CA LYS A 294 -17.59 25.35 26.16
C LYS A 294 -17.40 25.70 27.63
N ALA A 295 -16.50 25.03 28.35
CA ALA A 295 -16.16 25.39 29.71
C ALA A 295 -15.50 26.77 29.72
N SER A 296 -15.95 27.65 30.61
CA SER A 296 -15.33 28.95 30.82
C SER A 296 -13.93 28.77 31.42
N ASP A 297 -13.00 29.64 31.04
CA ASP A 297 -11.72 29.74 31.70
C ASP A 297 -11.89 29.92 33.22
N ARG A 298 -10.99 29.29 33.98
CA ARG A 298 -10.97 29.46 35.42
C ARG A 298 -10.53 30.89 35.73
N SER A 299 -11.32 31.60 36.54
CA SER A 299 -10.95 32.93 37.05
C SER A 299 -10.61 32.85 38.54
N VAL A 300 -9.63 33.64 39.00
CA VAL A 300 -9.21 33.66 40.42
C VAL A 300 -10.38 34.03 41.32
N GLU A 301 -11.27 34.91 40.87
CA GLU A 301 -12.47 35.33 41.59
C GLU A 301 -13.46 34.18 41.82
N SER A 302 -13.49 33.19 40.91
CA SER A 302 -14.33 31.99 41.05
C SER A 302 -13.70 30.90 41.94
N ILE A 303 -12.45 31.07 42.36
CA ILE A 303 -11.73 30.09 43.17
C ILE A 303 -11.95 30.44 44.64
N SER A 304 -12.53 29.49 45.38
CA SER A 304 -12.58 29.55 46.84
C SER A 304 -11.57 28.58 47.44
N PHE A 305 -10.96 28.99 48.54
CA PHE A 305 -10.07 28.13 49.31
C PHE A 305 -10.35 28.25 50.82
N PRO A 306 -10.06 27.20 51.61
CA PRO A 306 -10.28 27.25 53.05
C PRO A 306 -9.59 28.47 53.69
N ASN A 307 -10.29 29.14 54.61
CA ASN A 307 -9.83 30.34 55.33
C ASN A 307 -9.61 31.61 54.49
N GLN A 308 -10.01 31.64 53.21
CA GLN A 308 -9.90 32.84 52.36
C GLN A 308 -10.47 34.11 53.03
N ASN A 309 -11.65 34.00 53.62
CA ASN A 309 -12.36 35.10 54.29
C ASN A 309 -12.26 35.01 55.83
N HIS A 310 -11.24 34.33 56.36
CA HIS A 310 -11.07 34.25 57.81
C HIS A 310 -10.74 35.63 58.37
N ALA A 311 -11.26 35.97 59.57
CA ALA A 311 -11.06 37.30 60.14
C ALA A 311 -9.58 37.68 60.31
N SER A 312 -8.67 36.71 60.45
CA SER A 312 -7.23 36.94 60.56
C SER A 312 -6.53 37.29 59.23
N THR A 313 -7.16 37.04 58.08
CA THR A 313 -6.61 37.36 56.74
C THR A 313 -7.07 38.70 56.21
N GLN A 314 -8.03 39.35 56.90
CA GLN A 314 -8.53 40.68 56.55
C GLN A 314 -7.73 41.76 57.28
N ALA A 315 -7.21 42.73 56.53
CA ALA A 315 -6.47 43.85 57.11
C ALA A 315 -7.37 44.70 58.03
N LEU A 316 -6.82 45.17 59.16
CA LEU A 316 -7.49 46.16 60.02
C LEU A 316 -7.47 47.54 59.35
N ILE A 317 -6.39 47.84 58.63
CA ILE A 317 -6.26 48.97 57.71
C ILE A 317 -5.16 48.64 56.70
N GLU A 318 -5.34 49.04 55.44
CA GLU A 318 -4.34 48.92 54.39
C GLU A 318 -4.40 50.10 53.43
N GLY A 319 -3.29 50.40 52.75
CA GLY A 319 -3.22 51.51 51.82
C GLY A 319 -1.81 52.06 51.62
N ALA A 320 -1.68 53.02 50.70
CA ALA A 320 -0.40 53.67 50.42
C ALA A 320 -0.06 54.71 51.50
N LEU A 321 1.15 54.65 52.04
CA LEU A 321 1.73 55.69 52.89
C LEU A 321 3.09 56.10 52.33
N GLU A 322 3.50 57.34 52.59
CA GLU A 322 4.85 57.79 52.27
C GLU A 322 5.74 57.74 53.52
N ARG A 323 6.90 57.10 53.41
CA ARG A 323 7.88 56.99 54.49
C ARG A 323 9.03 57.95 54.27
N LYS A 324 9.45 58.67 55.32
CA LYS A 324 10.65 59.49 55.25
C LYS A 324 11.90 58.61 55.07
N SER A 325 12.73 58.89 54.07
CA SER A 325 13.95 58.11 53.82
C SER A 325 14.91 58.18 55.02
N ARG A 326 15.49 57.03 55.37
CA ARG A 326 16.50 56.91 56.43
C ARG A 326 17.89 57.34 55.97
N ASN A 327 18.12 57.36 54.66
CA ASN A 327 19.42 57.66 54.09
C ASN A 327 19.59 59.19 54.01
N LYS A 328 20.42 59.78 54.87
CA LYS A 328 20.67 61.23 54.89
C LYS A 328 21.25 61.78 53.58
N LEU A 329 21.70 60.92 52.68
CA LEU A 329 22.20 61.26 51.34
C LEU A 329 21.14 61.20 50.22
N SER A 330 19.93 60.66 50.46
CA SER A 330 18.88 60.68 49.44
C SER A 330 18.12 62.01 49.48
N LEU A 331 18.23 62.79 48.40
CA LEU A 331 17.45 64.04 48.19
C LEU A 331 15.92 63.81 48.06
N ALA A 332 15.46 62.56 48.02
CA ALA A 332 14.05 62.18 48.05
C ALA A 332 13.54 62.13 49.49
N GLY A 333 12.76 63.14 49.90
CA GLY A 333 12.29 63.29 51.27
C GLY A 333 11.34 62.20 51.76
N TYR A 334 10.49 61.65 50.88
CA TYR A 334 9.50 60.63 51.20
C TYR A 334 9.37 59.61 50.05
N THR A 335 9.18 58.34 50.37
CA THR A 335 8.98 57.24 49.40
C THR A 335 7.67 56.52 49.69
N THR A 336 6.84 56.34 48.66
CA THR A 336 5.56 55.62 48.78
C THR A 336 5.77 54.11 48.87
N GLY A 337 5.07 53.46 49.80
CA GLY A 337 4.94 52.00 49.90
C GLY A 337 3.50 51.63 50.24
N TYR A 338 3.17 50.34 50.13
CA TYR A 338 1.87 49.80 50.52
C TYR A 338 1.96 49.21 51.92
N TYR A 339 1.12 49.69 52.83
CA TYR A 339 1.18 49.30 54.24
C TYR A 339 -0.06 48.54 54.64
N VAL A 340 0.10 47.60 55.57
CA VAL A 340 -1.00 46.77 56.07
C VAL A 340 -0.84 46.56 57.57
N VAL A 341 -1.88 46.87 58.35
CA VAL A 341 -1.99 46.45 59.74
C VAL A 341 -2.84 45.20 59.81
N THR A 342 -2.27 44.11 60.32
CA THR A 342 -2.96 42.82 60.40
C THR A 342 -3.60 42.58 61.78
N PRO A 343 -4.63 41.72 61.87
CA PRO A 343 -5.17 41.27 63.16
C PRO A 343 -4.13 40.63 64.09
N SER A 344 -3.06 40.07 63.52
CA SER A 344 -1.87 39.56 64.23
C SER A 344 -0.97 40.67 64.82
N LYS A 345 -1.41 41.93 64.74
CA LYS A 345 -0.77 43.10 65.36
C LYS A 345 0.60 43.45 64.74
N TYR A 346 0.79 43.12 63.46
CA TYR A 346 1.94 43.58 62.69
C TYR A 346 1.56 44.74 61.77
N LEU A 347 2.48 45.68 61.60
CA LEU A 347 2.50 46.61 60.47
C LEU A 347 3.52 46.10 59.46
N HIS A 348 3.05 45.73 58.27
CA HIS A 348 3.89 45.31 57.15
C HIS A 348 4.00 46.45 56.12
N GLU A 349 5.18 46.58 55.52
CA GLU A 349 5.41 47.39 54.32
C GLU A 349 5.67 46.46 53.15
N PHE A 350 4.95 46.67 52.06
CA PHE A 350 5.18 46.07 50.77
C PHE A 350 5.54 47.16 49.78
N LYS A 351 6.26 46.78 48.73
CA LYS A 351 6.61 47.71 47.65
C LYS A 351 5.36 48.23 46.91
N ASP A 352 4.38 47.36 46.68
CA ASP A 352 3.11 47.61 46.00
C ASP A 352 2.02 46.64 46.50
N ASN A 353 0.82 46.70 45.91
CA ASN A 353 -0.31 45.80 46.19
C ASN A 353 -0.50 44.74 45.08
N ASP A 354 0.57 44.32 44.40
CA ASP A 354 0.51 43.34 43.31
C ASP A 354 0.77 41.92 43.85
N ASN A 355 -0.32 41.17 44.03
CA ASN A 355 -0.28 39.77 44.45
C ASN A 355 -0.10 38.78 43.28
N VAL A 356 0.03 39.28 42.04
CA VAL A 356 0.01 38.46 40.82
C VAL A 356 1.42 38.30 40.23
N ARG A 357 2.15 39.41 40.08
CA ARG A 357 3.45 39.38 39.39
C ARG A 357 4.58 38.87 40.26
N LYS A 358 4.47 38.99 41.58
CA LYS A 358 5.49 38.59 42.56
C LYS A 358 4.82 38.12 43.84
N ASP A 359 5.50 37.23 44.56
CA ASP A 359 5.08 36.88 45.92
C ASP A 359 5.14 38.13 46.82
N PRO A 360 4.08 38.42 47.60
CA PRO A 360 4.07 39.55 48.52
C PRO A 360 5.02 39.28 49.69
N VAL A 361 6.22 39.86 49.62
CA VAL A 361 7.24 39.79 50.68
C VAL A 361 7.31 41.15 51.39
N PRO A 362 7.05 41.21 52.72
CA PRO A 362 7.20 42.45 53.46
C PRO A 362 8.66 42.93 53.48
N GLU A 363 8.92 44.17 53.04
CA GLU A 363 10.24 44.83 53.13
C GLU A 363 10.54 45.34 54.55
N LEU A 364 9.48 45.64 55.32
CA LEU A 364 9.53 46.03 56.72
C LEU A 364 8.38 45.33 57.45
N SER A 365 8.61 44.91 58.69
CA SER A 365 7.57 44.35 59.55
C SER A 365 7.79 44.78 60.98
N ILE A 366 6.84 45.49 61.58
CA ILE A 366 6.92 45.96 62.96
C ILE A 366 5.83 45.27 63.77
N TYR A 367 6.21 44.63 64.87
CA TYR A 367 5.25 44.16 65.85
C TYR A 367 4.75 45.36 66.67
N LEU A 368 3.49 45.72 66.49
CA LEU A 368 2.90 46.94 67.03
C LEU A 368 2.75 46.95 68.56
N PRO A 369 2.50 45.82 69.26
CA PRO A 369 2.43 45.81 70.72
C PRO A 369 3.70 46.31 71.42
N ASP A 370 4.87 46.09 70.80
CA ASP A 370 6.17 46.55 71.32
C ASP A 370 6.59 47.93 70.77
N ALA A 371 5.76 48.54 69.90
CA ALA A 371 6.04 49.82 69.27
C ALA A 371 5.47 50.99 70.08
N ILE A 372 5.95 52.20 69.80
CA ILE A 372 5.44 53.45 70.38
C ILE A 372 4.97 54.33 69.21
N ILE A 373 3.72 54.79 69.26
CA ILE A 373 3.16 55.72 68.27
C ILE A 373 3.18 57.16 68.79
N GLY A 374 3.68 58.10 67.98
CA GLY A 374 3.63 59.54 68.25
C GLY A 374 2.28 60.15 67.87
N SER A 375 2.00 61.38 68.31
CA SER A 375 0.77 62.11 67.90
C SER A 375 0.76 62.43 66.40
N THR A 376 -0.43 62.56 65.82
CA THR A 376 -0.58 63.08 64.45
C THR A 376 -0.25 64.57 64.41
N SER A 377 0.40 65.01 63.32
CA SER A 377 0.71 66.41 63.03
C SER A 377 0.36 66.69 61.58
N GLY A 378 -0.88 67.15 61.34
CA GLY A 378 -1.42 67.30 59.99
C GLY A 378 -1.57 65.93 59.32
N ASP A 379 -0.90 65.73 58.20
CA ASP A 379 -0.87 64.50 57.42
C ASP A 379 0.22 63.49 57.88
N LYS A 380 0.96 63.79 58.94
CA LYS A 380 2.12 63.01 59.39
C LYS A 380 1.93 62.38 60.77
N PHE A 381 2.58 61.23 60.97
CA PHE A 381 2.69 60.57 62.27
C PHE A 381 3.97 59.72 62.33
N ASN A 382 4.43 59.39 63.54
CA ASN A 382 5.66 58.63 63.74
C ASN A 382 5.37 57.32 64.48
N ILE A 383 6.05 56.24 64.09
CA ILE A 383 6.06 54.97 64.82
C ILE A 383 7.50 54.62 65.16
N LYS A 384 7.78 54.37 66.43
CA LYS A 384 9.05 53.84 66.90
C LYS A 384 8.91 52.36 67.21
N GLY A 385 9.54 51.51 66.42
CA GLY A 385 9.41 50.06 66.57
C GLY A 385 10.66 49.30 66.11
N LYS A 386 10.75 48.02 66.46
CA LYS A 386 11.78 47.11 65.97
C LYS A 386 11.30 46.47 64.67
N ASP A 387 12.12 46.55 63.63
CA ASP A 387 11.90 45.83 62.37
C ASP A 387 12.29 44.36 62.53
N VAL A 388 11.33 43.46 62.38
CA VAL A 388 11.49 42.01 62.45
C VAL A 388 11.36 41.32 61.08
N SER A 389 11.39 42.08 59.99
CA SER A 389 11.45 41.52 58.64
C SER A 389 12.74 40.72 58.42
N LYS A 390 12.74 39.73 57.52
CA LYS A 390 13.93 38.90 57.25
C LYS A 390 14.89 39.54 56.22
N GLY A 391 14.71 40.81 55.88
CA GLY A 391 15.54 41.53 54.91
C GLY A 391 16.95 41.87 55.41
N ILE A 392 17.87 42.13 54.47
CA ILE A 392 19.25 42.55 54.76
C ILE A 392 19.29 43.84 55.61
N SER A 393 18.25 44.68 55.50
CA SER A 393 18.03 45.91 56.28
C SER A 393 17.68 45.70 57.75
N SER A 394 17.00 44.61 58.12
CA SER A 394 16.58 44.33 59.50
C SER A 394 17.78 44.03 60.42
N LYS A 395 18.83 43.35 59.90
CA LYS A 395 20.02 42.96 60.68
C LYS A 395 20.91 44.12 61.12
N LEU A 396 20.72 45.32 60.55
CA LEU A 396 21.49 46.53 60.88
C LEU A 396 20.67 47.56 61.66
N SER A 397 19.38 47.31 61.90
CA SER A 397 18.42 48.30 62.39
C SER A 397 17.93 47.95 63.80
N GLY A 398 18.43 48.65 64.82
CA GLY A 398 17.80 48.69 66.15
C GLY A 398 16.39 49.33 66.12
N THR A 399 15.84 49.67 67.30
CA THR A 399 14.56 50.38 67.41
C THR A 399 14.59 51.69 66.61
N SER A 400 13.74 51.80 65.60
CA SER A 400 13.79 52.87 64.60
C SER A 400 12.53 53.71 64.68
N GLU A 401 12.68 55.02 64.75
CA GLU A 401 11.55 55.95 64.60
C GLU A 401 11.34 56.23 63.11
N ILE A 402 10.17 55.81 62.61
CA ILE A 402 9.76 55.91 61.23
C ILE A 402 8.67 56.97 61.13
N ALA A 403 8.91 57.99 60.30
CA ALA A 403 7.94 59.04 60.03
C ALA A 403 7.14 58.69 58.76
N PHE A 404 5.83 58.62 58.91
CA PHE A 404 4.86 58.38 57.86
C PHE A 404 4.12 59.66 57.51
N LYS A 405 3.73 59.77 56.24
CA LYS A 405 2.85 60.79 55.70
C LYS A 405 1.72 60.10 54.94
N ALA A 406 0.48 60.36 55.34
CA ALA A 406 -0.71 59.86 54.66
C ALA A 406 -1.16 60.83 53.54
N SER A 407 -2.11 60.38 52.71
CA SER A 407 -2.73 61.19 51.65
C SER A 407 -3.46 62.43 52.16
N SER A 408 -3.99 62.38 53.38
CA SER A 408 -4.72 63.48 54.01
C SER A 408 -4.58 63.45 55.54
N PRO A 409 -4.85 64.57 56.25
CA PRO A 409 -4.91 64.57 57.71
C PRO A 409 -5.96 63.62 58.28
N ALA A 410 -7.07 63.43 57.57
CA ALA A 410 -8.11 62.47 57.95
C ALA A 410 -7.60 61.03 57.86
N ASP A 411 -6.85 60.68 56.81
CA ASP A 411 -6.27 59.34 56.66
C ASP A 411 -5.15 59.10 57.67
N ALA A 412 -4.32 60.12 57.96
CA ALA A 412 -3.33 60.04 59.04
C ALA A 412 -4.00 59.75 60.39
N THR A 413 -5.17 60.35 60.64
CA THR A 413 -5.96 60.09 61.86
C THR A 413 -6.50 58.66 61.89
N LYS A 414 -7.07 58.15 60.78
CA LYS A 414 -7.54 56.75 60.68
C LYS A 414 -6.41 55.74 60.94
N TRP A 415 -5.26 55.92 60.27
CA TRP A 415 -4.08 55.09 60.48
C TRP A 415 -3.62 55.13 61.94
N TRP A 416 -3.55 56.33 62.52
CA TRP A 416 -3.16 56.51 63.90
C TRP A 416 -4.13 55.85 64.88
N GLU A 417 -5.44 55.98 64.69
CA GLU A 417 -6.45 55.35 65.54
C GLU A 417 -6.36 53.82 65.51
N VAL A 418 -6.26 53.23 64.31
CA VAL A 418 -6.13 51.77 64.15
C VAL A 418 -4.84 51.27 64.78
N ILE A 419 -3.70 51.94 64.55
CA ILE A 419 -2.41 51.54 65.13
C ILE A 419 -2.41 51.75 66.66
N LYS A 420 -2.96 52.85 67.17
CA LYS A 420 -3.07 53.11 68.61
C LYS A 420 -3.91 52.06 69.32
N SER A 421 -4.95 51.53 68.66
CA SER A 421 -5.79 50.47 69.23
C SER A 421 -5.04 49.13 69.43
N VAL A 422 -3.91 48.94 68.75
CA VAL A 422 -3.11 47.70 68.81
C VAL A 422 -1.74 47.87 69.49
N VAL A 423 -1.25 49.11 69.65
CA VAL A 423 -0.03 49.43 70.39
C VAL A 423 -0.23 49.25 71.90
N GLY A 424 0.71 48.58 72.57
CA GLY A 424 0.66 48.34 74.02
C GLY A 424 -0.42 47.34 74.48
N SER A 425 -1.19 46.78 73.56
CA SER A 425 -2.15 45.70 73.83
C SER A 425 -1.39 44.37 73.95
N ALA A 426 -1.29 43.82 75.16
CA ALA A 426 -0.69 42.50 75.40
C ALA A 426 -1.38 41.41 74.54
N PRO A 427 -0.69 40.32 74.17
CA PRO A 427 -1.29 39.27 73.35
C PRO A 427 -2.55 38.74 74.03
N VAL A 428 -3.69 38.93 73.37
CA VAL A 428 -4.94 38.28 73.78
C VAL A 428 -4.73 36.79 73.53
N HIS A 429 -4.43 36.04 74.57
CA HIS A 429 -4.75 34.62 74.60
C HIS A 429 -6.24 34.52 74.27
N ALA A 430 -6.54 33.93 73.12
CA ALA A 430 -7.90 33.71 72.67
C ALA A 430 -8.66 32.97 73.78
N SER A 431 -9.57 33.68 74.45
CA SER A 431 -10.68 33.07 75.18
C SER A 431 -11.46 32.26 74.16
N GLY A 432 -11.32 30.94 74.24
CA GLY A 432 -11.90 29.98 73.32
C GLY A 432 -13.43 29.96 73.43
N SER A 433 -14.09 30.50 72.42
CA SER A 433 -15.42 30.06 72.03
C SER A 433 -15.26 28.82 71.14
N GLY A 434 -15.45 27.64 71.74
CA GLY A 434 -15.83 26.33 71.18
C GLY A 434 -15.27 25.84 69.83
N PRO A 435 -14.74 24.60 69.74
CA PRO A 435 -14.50 23.95 68.46
C PRO A 435 -15.84 23.52 67.84
N THR A 436 -16.22 24.11 66.71
CA THR A 436 -17.20 23.48 65.81
C THR A 436 -16.44 22.56 64.86
N SER A 437 -16.44 21.26 65.18
CA SER A 437 -15.99 20.20 64.29
C SER A 437 -16.80 20.21 62.98
N PRO A 438 -16.17 20.06 61.81
CA PRO A 438 -16.87 19.55 60.64
C PRO A 438 -16.91 18.01 60.71
N THR A 439 -18.12 17.50 60.84
CA THR A 439 -18.54 16.12 60.61
C THR A 439 -18.11 15.62 59.23
N SER A 440 -17.41 14.49 59.19
CA SER A 440 -17.33 13.63 58.02
C SER A 440 -18.57 12.73 57.96
N PRO A 441 -19.22 12.53 56.81
CA PRO A 441 -20.03 11.35 56.58
C PRO A 441 -19.16 10.21 56.07
N THR A 442 -19.16 9.11 56.82
CA THR A 442 -18.78 7.77 56.38
C THR A 442 -19.78 7.26 55.36
N SER A 443 -19.28 6.69 54.25
CA SER A 443 -20.00 5.67 53.50
C SER A 443 -19.11 4.45 53.28
N THR A 444 -19.78 3.31 53.26
CA THR A 444 -19.34 1.96 53.60
C THR A 444 -18.54 1.28 52.50
N ALA A 445 -17.72 0.32 52.93
CA ALA A 445 -16.81 -0.52 52.17
C ALA A 445 -17.43 -1.37 51.04
N GLY A 446 -16.57 -1.67 50.05
CA GLY A 446 -16.65 -2.83 49.16
C GLY A 446 -15.24 -3.15 48.63
N SER A 447 -14.60 -4.15 49.24
CA SER A 447 -13.19 -4.55 49.04
C SER A 447 -12.91 -5.27 47.72
N ALA A 448 -11.69 -5.08 47.18
CA ALA A 448 -10.88 -6.17 46.61
C ALA A 448 -9.36 -5.83 46.60
N ALA A 449 -8.61 -6.67 47.33
CA ALA A 449 -7.17 -7.02 47.34
C ALA A 449 -6.43 -6.94 45.96
N LEU A 450 -5.11 -6.77 45.74
CA LEU A 450 -3.77 -6.80 46.42
C LEU A 450 -2.71 -6.33 45.32
N PRO A 451 -1.37 -6.39 45.46
CA PRO A 451 -0.45 -5.75 46.43
C PRO A 451 0.77 -5.00 45.81
N ALA A 452 1.32 -4.08 46.63
CA ALA A 452 2.71 -3.64 46.83
C ALA A 452 3.80 -3.79 45.74
N GLU A 453 4.33 -2.63 45.33
CA GLU A 453 5.58 -2.44 44.60
C GLU A 453 6.75 -2.19 45.58
N LYS A 454 7.89 -2.86 45.37
CA LYS A 454 9.15 -2.63 46.08
C LYS A 454 10.04 -1.68 45.28
N ASN A 455 10.47 -0.62 45.95
CA ASN A 455 11.54 0.30 45.53
C ASN A 455 12.89 -0.45 45.38
N PRO A 456 13.88 0.04 44.60
CA PRO A 456 14.80 1.03 45.18
C PRO A 456 15.37 2.11 44.22
N ALA A 457 15.82 3.21 44.82
CA ALA A 457 16.70 4.26 44.26
C ALA A 457 18.19 3.81 44.27
N PRO A 458 19.25 4.64 43.99
CA PRO A 458 19.32 6.03 43.45
C PRO A 458 20.45 6.24 42.40
N ILE A 459 20.64 7.48 41.88
CA ILE A 459 21.91 8.28 41.85
C ILE A 459 22.02 9.25 40.64
N GLN A 460 22.03 10.53 41.02
CA GLN A 460 22.78 11.73 40.59
C GLN A 460 23.34 11.95 39.16
N THR A 461 23.07 13.19 38.77
CA THR A 461 23.66 14.09 37.76
C THR A 461 25.18 14.29 37.83
N THR A 462 25.80 14.41 36.64
CA THR A 462 26.97 15.27 36.36
C THR A 462 26.75 15.95 35.00
N GLY A 463 26.84 17.28 34.97
CA GLY A 463 26.75 18.08 33.74
C GLY A 463 28.10 18.22 33.01
N THR A 464 28.08 18.83 31.81
CA THR A 464 28.94 19.95 31.35
C THR A 464 28.81 20.15 29.83
N ILE A 465 28.22 21.29 29.45
CA ILE A 465 28.55 22.29 28.39
C ILE A 465 28.83 21.86 26.93
N SER A 466 28.07 22.47 26.00
CA SER A 466 28.51 23.27 24.84
C SER A 466 27.89 22.85 23.50
N GLY A 467 27.45 23.83 22.70
CA GLY A 467 27.32 23.66 21.25
C GLY A 467 25.99 24.08 20.64
N GLU A 468 25.85 25.38 20.48
CA GLU A 468 24.93 26.07 19.57
C GLU A 468 24.97 25.50 18.13
N LYS A 469 23.81 25.16 17.57
CA LYS A 469 23.55 25.27 16.11
C LYS A 469 22.06 25.23 15.78
N THR A 470 21.56 26.40 15.40
CA THR A 470 20.27 26.68 14.77
C THR A 470 20.32 26.25 13.30
N VAL A 471 19.34 25.47 12.81
CA VAL A 471 18.98 25.38 11.38
C VAL A 471 17.46 25.09 11.26
N PRO A 472 16.72 25.69 10.30
CA PRO A 472 15.28 25.90 10.40
C PRO A 472 14.42 24.87 9.64
N SER A 473 13.11 24.95 9.93
CA SER A 473 11.99 24.24 9.31
C SER A 473 11.88 24.47 7.79
N PRO A 474 11.43 23.51 6.97
CA PRO A 474 11.26 23.72 5.53
C PRO A 474 9.90 24.35 5.18
N GLU A 475 9.95 25.44 4.41
CA GLU A 475 8.83 26.11 3.74
C GLU A 475 8.36 25.36 2.48
N ALA A 476 7.05 25.44 2.24
CA ALA A 476 6.36 24.92 1.07
C ALA A 476 6.66 25.75 -0.18
N GLN A 477 6.99 25.09 -1.29
CA GLN A 477 7.12 25.71 -2.61
C GLN A 477 5.80 25.68 -3.38
N ALA A 478 5.39 26.85 -3.88
CA ALA A 478 4.41 27.01 -4.94
C ALA A 478 5.11 27.00 -6.32
N PRO A 479 4.47 26.51 -7.40
CA PRO A 479 4.99 26.68 -8.76
C PRO A 479 4.36 27.90 -9.45
N VAL A 480 5.22 28.74 -10.04
CA VAL A 480 4.85 29.78 -11.02
C VAL A 480 4.95 29.17 -12.42
N GLY A 481 3.95 29.42 -13.25
CA GLY A 481 3.77 28.80 -14.56
C GLY A 481 4.56 29.40 -15.71
N ASN A 482 4.32 28.85 -16.90
CA ASN A 482 4.52 29.54 -18.17
C ASN A 482 3.42 29.11 -19.16
N ALA A 483 2.88 30.11 -19.85
CA ALA A 483 1.78 30.02 -20.80
C ALA A 483 2.31 29.88 -22.24
N THR A 484 1.59 29.12 -23.07
CA THR A 484 1.47 29.33 -24.51
C THR A 484 0.10 28.85 -24.98
N ASP A 485 -0.79 29.82 -25.19
CA ASP A 485 -1.60 30.08 -26.39
C ASP A 485 -2.17 28.91 -27.22
N LEU A 486 -3.51 28.86 -27.33
CA LEU A 486 -4.31 28.77 -28.58
C LEU A 486 -5.79 28.41 -28.28
N ALA A 487 -6.67 29.40 -28.46
CA ALA A 487 -8.12 29.21 -28.72
C ALA A 487 -8.34 29.24 -30.25
N PRO A 488 -9.42 28.63 -30.79
CA PRO A 488 -10.73 29.30 -30.91
C PRO A 488 -11.89 28.30 -30.71
N GLY A 489 -13.19 28.62 -30.63
CA GLY A 489 -14.00 29.82 -30.78
C GLY A 489 -15.47 29.37 -30.71
N ALA A 490 -16.34 30.19 -30.13
CA ALA A 490 -17.77 29.93 -30.03
C ALA A 490 -18.49 30.20 -31.37
N VAL A 491 -19.51 29.38 -31.69
CA VAL A 491 -20.52 29.70 -32.70
C VAL A 491 -21.90 29.45 -32.10
N GLY A 492 -22.74 30.49 -32.14
CA GLY A 492 -24.13 30.45 -31.70
C GLY A 492 -25.12 30.00 -32.78
N GLU A 493 -26.28 29.58 -32.26
CA GLU A 493 -27.65 29.60 -32.81
C GLU A 493 -27.91 29.34 -34.31
N LYS A 494 -28.81 28.36 -34.55
CA LYS A 494 -29.90 28.55 -35.52
C LYS A 494 -31.16 27.78 -35.12
N LYS A 495 -32.25 28.53 -35.01
CA LYS A 495 -33.66 28.09 -35.06
C LYS A 495 -34.04 27.60 -36.47
N THR A 496 -35.22 26.95 -36.49
CA THR A 496 -36.19 26.68 -37.57
C THR A 496 -36.10 25.35 -38.30
N GLY A 497 -37.19 24.57 -38.16
CA GLY A 497 -37.48 23.31 -38.85
C GLY A 497 -38.42 22.48 -38.00
#